data_AF-A0A0U3EHG2-F1
#
_entry.id   AF-A0A0U3EHG2-F1
#
_cell.length_a   1.000
_cell.length_b   1.000
_cell.length_c   1.000
_cell.angle_alpha   90.00
_cell.angle_beta   90.00
_cell.angle_gamma   90.00
#
_symmetry.space_group_name_H-M   'P 1'
#
loop_
_entity.id
_entity.type
_entity.pdbx_description
1 polymer ?
#
loop_
_entity_poly.entity_id
_entity_poly.type
_entity_poly.pdbx_seq_one_letter_code
_entity_poly.pdbx_strand_id
1 'polypeptide(L)'
;MTLFFIAAWKVLDMAVELALCRVTTIKVPFQASAKIKALRTHLGGQMTEISQLVWDALVALYEATAEIRNALIHRRVQSVDGTLHTSMNNGSALPPLSGLQQVRFCELIQRMSDAIERGRMTPREERQCMFLLWELRDVHGLQTISATDRSSIARVKYVLPEDRRVPVAAIKDRMNSVKPGWTGIDLELEDHQSGLSYLADLEQVADDVVMIDVQKLPAWLKPRMVPPACDENA
;
A
#
# COMPACT_ATOMS: atom_id res chain seq x y z
N MET A 1 -6.08 5.17 16.20
CA MET A 1 -5.97 4.50 14.90
C MET A 1 -7.27 3.87 14.40
N THR A 2 -8.18 3.45 15.28
CA THR A 2 -9.46 2.80 14.90
C THR A 2 -10.30 3.53 13.85
N LEU A 3 -10.35 4.88 13.90
CA LEU A 3 -11.07 5.69 12.91
C LEU A 3 -10.46 5.59 11.51
N PHE A 4 -9.13 5.51 11.38
CA PHE A 4 -8.46 5.41 10.09
C PHE A 4 -8.74 4.06 9.41
N PHE A 5 -8.75 2.97 10.18
CA PHE A 5 -9.15 1.66 9.65
C PHE A 5 -10.58 1.68 9.10
N ILE A 6 -11.54 2.24 9.84
CA ILE A 6 -12.94 2.33 9.38
C ILE A 6 -13.04 3.20 8.12
N ALA A 7 -12.33 4.32 8.06
CA ALA A 7 -12.30 5.19 6.89
C ALA A 7 -11.71 4.47 5.66
N ALA A 8 -10.56 3.84 5.80
CA ALA A 8 -9.93 3.04 4.75
C ALA A 8 -10.84 1.89 4.30
N TRP A 9 -11.48 1.18 5.23
CA TRP A 9 -12.42 0.11 4.90
C TRP A 9 -13.61 0.65 4.10
N LYS A 10 -14.11 1.85 4.41
CA LYS A 10 -15.19 2.46 3.63
C LYS A 10 -14.76 2.84 2.21
N VAL A 11 -13.52 3.27 2.01
CA VAL A 11 -12.96 3.52 0.66
C VAL A 11 -12.89 2.21 -0.13
N LEU A 12 -12.43 1.11 0.48
CA LEU A 12 -12.47 -0.22 -0.14
C LEU A 12 -13.90 -0.66 -0.48
N ASP A 13 -14.86 -0.44 0.43
CA ASP A 13 -16.28 -0.74 0.22
C ASP A 13 -16.87 0.04 -0.96
N MET A 14 -16.47 1.30 -1.14
CA MET A 14 -16.87 2.11 -2.29
C MET A 14 -16.24 1.61 -3.59
N ALA A 15 -14.98 1.17 -3.58
CA ALA A 15 -14.33 0.55 -4.74
C ALA A 15 -15.05 -0.74 -5.16
N VAL A 16 -15.45 -1.58 -4.19
CA VAL A 16 -16.27 -2.78 -4.42
C VAL A 16 -17.63 -2.43 -5.00
N GLU A 17 -18.33 -1.43 -4.44
CA GLU A 17 -19.61 -0.95 -4.98
C GLU A 17 -19.46 -0.48 -6.43
N LEU A 18 -18.41 0.29 -6.72
CA LEU A 18 -18.12 0.79 -8.06
C LEU A 18 -17.87 -0.35 -9.05
N ALA A 19 -17.07 -1.35 -8.68
CA ALA A 19 -16.80 -2.52 -9.51
C ALA A 19 -18.09 -3.33 -9.79
N LEU A 20 -18.96 -3.51 -8.80
CA LEU A 20 -20.24 -4.20 -8.97
C LEU A 20 -21.23 -3.39 -9.84
N CYS A 21 -21.26 -2.07 -9.72
CA CYS A 21 -22.06 -1.18 -10.56
C CYS A 21 -21.65 -1.24 -12.04
N ARG A 22 -20.38 -1.55 -12.35
CA ARG A 22 -19.89 -1.68 -13.73
C ARG A 22 -20.40 -2.94 -14.43
N VAL A 23 -20.70 -4.01 -13.68
CA VAL A 23 -21.10 -5.31 -14.26
C VAL A 23 -22.53 -5.71 -13.99
N THR A 24 -23.24 -4.98 -13.13
CA THR A 24 -24.63 -5.24 -12.83
C THR A 24 -25.47 -3.99 -13.10
N THR A 25 -26.63 -4.16 -13.73
CA THR A 25 -27.67 -3.12 -13.80
C THR A 25 -28.54 -3.09 -12.54
N ILE A 26 -28.28 -4.00 -11.60
CA ILE A 26 -29.03 -4.19 -10.37
C ILE A 26 -28.49 -3.24 -9.31
N LYS A 27 -29.39 -2.62 -8.53
CA LYS A 27 -28.97 -1.86 -7.34
C LYS A 27 -28.13 -2.75 -6.43
N VAL A 28 -26.85 -2.41 -6.28
CA VAL A 28 -25.92 -3.14 -5.42
C VAL A 28 -26.47 -3.12 -3.99
N PRO A 29 -26.59 -4.29 -3.33
CA PRO A 29 -27.09 -4.35 -1.96
C PRO A 29 -26.12 -3.65 -1.00
N PHE A 30 -26.66 -2.93 -0.01
CA PHE A 30 -25.85 -2.18 0.96
C PHE A 30 -25.09 -3.06 1.96
N GLN A 31 -25.45 -4.33 2.10
CA GLN A 31 -24.86 -5.24 3.09
C GLN A 31 -23.59 -5.90 2.55
N ALA A 32 -22.52 -5.89 3.35
CA ALA A 32 -21.23 -6.48 2.98
C ALA A 32 -21.34 -7.95 2.56
N SER A 33 -22.13 -8.76 3.26
CA SER A 33 -22.39 -10.17 2.93
C SER A 33 -23.02 -10.36 1.55
N ALA A 34 -23.95 -9.47 1.18
CA ALA A 34 -24.59 -9.50 -0.12
C ALA A 34 -23.65 -9.06 -1.25
N LYS A 35 -22.75 -8.11 -0.99
CA LYS A 35 -21.69 -7.71 -1.92
C LYS A 35 -20.66 -8.82 -2.12
N ILE A 36 -20.22 -9.48 -1.05
CA ILE A 36 -19.31 -10.64 -1.12
C ILE A 36 -19.95 -11.74 -1.96
N LYS A 37 -21.23 -12.04 -1.74
CA LYS A 37 -21.97 -13.00 -2.57
C LYS A 37 -21.98 -12.56 -4.03
N ALA A 38 -22.29 -11.29 -4.32
CA ALA A 38 -22.33 -10.75 -5.66
C ALA A 38 -20.96 -10.86 -6.37
N LEU A 39 -19.86 -10.50 -5.70
CA LEU A 39 -18.49 -10.63 -6.21
C LEU A 39 -18.14 -12.07 -6.59
N ARG A 40 -18.57 -13.05 -5.78
CA ARG A 40 -18.34 -14.48 -6.06
C ARG A 40 -19.15 -15.01 -7.25
N THR A 41 -20.39 -14.55 -7.42
CA THR A 41 -21.24 -14.96 -8.56
C THR A 41 -20.94 -14.23 -9.85
N HIS A 42 -20.55 -12.96 -9.77
CA HIS A 42 -20.21 -12.14 -10.93
C HIS A 42 -18.70 -12.06 -11.07
N LEU A 43 -18.12 -13.07 -11.73
CA LEU A 43 -16.70 -13.19 -12.16
C LEU A 43 -16.13 -11.97 -12.92
N GLY A 44 -16.86 -10.86 -13.05
CA GLY A 44 -16.48 -9.69 -13.83
C GLY A 44 -16.49 -8.37 -13.07
N GLY A 45 -16.87 -8.33 -11.79
CA GLY A 45 -16.83 -7.09 -11.00
C GLY A 45 -15.39 -6.68 -10.71
N GLN A 46 -14.68 -6.18 -11.73
CA GLN A 46 -13.27 -5.81 -11.72
C GLN A 46 -13.13 -4.30 -11.90
N MET A 47 -12.16 -3.73 -11.18
CA MET A 47 -11.63 -2.42 -11.49
C MET A 47 -10.57 -2.56 -12.59
N THR A 48 -10.86 -2.08 -13.80
CA THR A 48 -9.93 -2.14 -14.95
C THR A 48 -8.63 -1.38 -14.72
N GLU A 49 -8.64 -0.44 -13.78
CA GLU A 49 -7.50 0.36 -13.35
C GLU A 49 -6.51 -0.43 -12.49
N ILE A 50 -6.93 -1.57 -11.93
CA ILE A 50 -6.18 -2.41 -10.99
C ILE A 50 -5.92 -3.76 -11.67
N SER A 51 -4.72 -4.32 -11.47
CA SER A 51 -4.44 -5.66 -11.99
C SER A 51 -5.39 -6.70 -11.37
N GLN A 52 -5.78 -7.70 -12.15
CA GLN A 52 -6.69 -8.75 -11.68
C GLN A 52 -6.16 -9.41 -10.40
N LEU A 53 -4.86 -9.66 -10.33
CA LEU A 53 -4.19 -10.27 -9.18
C LEU A 53 -4.38 -9.44 -7.90
N VAL A 54 -4.12 -8.13 -7.96
CA VAL A 54 -4.30 -7.23 -6.82
C VAL A 54 -5.78 -7.11 -6.46
N TRP A 55 -6.66 -7.05 -7.46
CA TRP A 55 -8.10 -6.95 -7.25
C TRP A 55 -8.66 -8.18 -6.51
N ASP A 56 -8.31 -9.39 -6.94
CA ASP A 56 -8.76 -10.63 -6.29
C ASP A 56 -8.29 -10.70 -4.83
N ALA A 57 -7.06 -10.29 -4.57
CA ALA A 57 -6.50 -10.21 -3.22
C ALA A 57 -7.21 -9.15 -2.36
N LEU A 58 -7.56 -7.99 -2.93
CA LEU A 58 -8.35 -6.95 -2.26
C LEU A 58 -9.77 -7.42 -1.94
N VAL A 59 -10.41 -8.18 -2.83
CA VAL A 59 -11.73 -8.79 -2.59
C VAL A 59 -11.67 -9.81 -1.45
N ALA A 60 -10.64 -10.66 -1.44
CA ALA A 60 -10.43 -11.60 -0.34
C ALA A 60 -10.18 -10.87 1.00
N LEU A 61 -9.41 -9.78 0.98
CA LEU A 61 -9.19 -8.93 2.15
C LEU A 61 -10.48 -8.22 2.61
N TYR A 62 -11.30 -7.73 1.68
CA TYR A 62 -12.60 -7.13 1.97
C TYR A 62 -13.51 -8.11 2.71
N GLU A 63 -13.59 -9.36 2.22
CA GLU A 63 -14.33 -10.43 2.87
C GLU A 63 -13.77 -10.73 4.27
N ALA A 64 -12.46 -10.94 4.38
CA ALA A 64 -11.82 -11.31 5.64
C ALA A 64 -11.94 -10.23 6.73
N THR A 65 -12.08 -8.96 6.34
CA THR A 65 -12.17 -7.82 7.27
C THR A 65 -13.60 -7.35 7.55
N ALA A 66 -14.61 -7.92 6.88
CA ALA A 66 -16.01 -7.51 7.04
C ALA A 66 -16.52 -7.67 8.49
N GLU A 67 -16.17 -8.77 9.15
CA GLU A 67 -16.55 -9.02 10.54
C GLU A 67 -15.83 -8.09 11.53
N ILE A 68 -14.56 -7.76 11.27
CA ILE A 68 -13.81 -6.77 12.07
C ILE A 68 -14.50 -5.41 11.99
N ARG A 69 -14.86 -4.98 10.78
CA ARG A 69 -15.61 -3.72 10.56
C ARG A 69 -16.97 -3.74 11.26
N ASN A 70 -17.70 -4.85 11.21
CA ASN A 70 -18.97 -4.97 11.91
C ASN A 70 -18.80 -4.87 13.43
N ALA A 71 -17.82 -5.57 14.01
CA ALA A 71 -17.50 -5.48 15.43
C ALA A 71 -17.18 -4.04 15.85
N LEU A 72 -16.40 -3.32 15.04
CA LEU A 72 -16.04 -1.92 15.26
C LEU A 72 -17.25 -0.98 15.30
N ILE A 73 -18.17 -1.11 14.34
CA ILE A 73 -19.36 -0.26 14.27
C ILE A 73 -20.31 -0.51 15.45
N HIS A 74 -20.39 -1.76 15.90
CA HIS A 74 -21.20 -2.13 17.05
C HIS A 74 -20.47 -1.94 18.39
N ARG A 75 -19.29 -1.29 18.40
CA ARG A 75 -18.48 -1.02 19.61
C ARG A 75 -18.13 -2.28 20.41
N ARG A 76 -17.95 -3.41 19.72
CA ARG A 76 -17.55 -4.71 20.29
C ARG A 76 -16.06 -4.97 20.15
N VAL A 77 -15.29 -3.91 20.29
CA VAL A 77 -13.84 -3.90 20.11
C VAL A 77 -13.20 -3.25 21.30
N GLN A 78 -12.21 -3.92 21.86
CA GLN A 78 -11.35 -3.38 22.88
C GLN A 78 -9.99 -3.08 22.24
N SER A 79 -9.44 -1.91 22.52
CA SER A 79 -8.07 -1.60 22.14
C SER A 79 -7.17 -1.78 23.34
N VAL A 80 -6.17 -2.63 23.21
CA VAL A 80 -5.12 -2.88 24.21
C VAL A 80 -3.79 -2.65 23.50
N ASP A 81 -2.99 -1.71 23.97
CA ASP A 81 -1.68 -1.36 23.40
C ASP A 81 -1.70 -1.10 21.88
N GLY A 82 -2.75 -0.42 21.39
CA GLY A 82 -2.94 -0.11 19.97
C GLY A 82 -3.38 -1.30 19.09
N THR A 83 -3.50 -2.49 19.68
CA THR A 83 -4.05 -3.69 19.03
C THR A 83 -5.55 -3.76 19.23
N LEU A 84 -6.29 -4.07 18.17
CA LEU A 84 -7.75 -4.22 18.22
C LEU A 84 -8.12 -5.67 18.48
N HIS A 85 -8.69 -5.93 19.65
CA HIS A 85 -9.27 -7.22 20.01
C HIS A 85 -10.77 -7.16 19.73
N THR A 86 -11.24 -8.05 18.86
CA THR A 86 -12.62 -8.02 18.38
C THR A 86 -13.32 -9.35 18.68
N SER A 87 -14.57 -9.28 19.15
CA SER A 87 -15.41 -10.44 19.43
C SER A 87 -16.60 -10.49 18.49
N MET A 88 -16.82 -11.65 17.87
CA MET A 88 -17.99 -11.92 17.03
C MET A 88 -19.29 -11.93 17.84
N ASN A 89 -20.43 -11.92 17.12
CA ASN A 89 -21.76 -12.03 17.73
C ASN A 89 -21.95 -13.28 18.61
N ASN A 90 -21.27 -14.37 18.25
CA ASN A 90 -21.31 -15.65 18.96
C ASN A 90 -20.28 -15.76 20.10
N GLY A 91 -19.59 -14.66 20.44
CA GLY A 91 -18.55 -14.63 21.48
C GLY A 91 -17.18 -15.16 21.07
N SER A 92 -17.03 -15.69 19.85
CA SER A 92 -15.71 -16.13 19.37
C SER A 92 -14.81 -14.93 19.06
N ALA A 93 -13.52 -15.07 19.38
CA ALA A 93 -12.53 -14.04 19.11
C ALA A 93 -12.15 -14.06 17.62
N LEU A 94 -12.14 -12.87 17.01
CA LEU A 94 -11.52 -12.67 15.71
C LEU A 94 -10.00 -12.44 15.92
N PRO A 95 -9.18 -12.70 14.89
CA PRO A 95 -7.76 -12.37 14.94
C PRO A 95 -7.54 -10.89 15.32
N PRO A 96 -6.67 -10.60 16.29
CA PRO A 96 -6.40 -9.22 16.67
C PRO A 96 -5.72 -8.48 15.51
N LEU A 97 -6.08 -7.21 15.33
CA LEU A 97 -5.47 -6.35 14.31
C LEU A 97 -4.47 -5.39 14.96
N SER A 98 -3.17 -5.62 14.74
CA SER A 98 -2.10 -4.80 15.32
C SER A 98 -2.10 -3.38 14.76
N GLY A 99 -1.44 -2.45 15.45
CA GLY A 99 -1.25 -1.08 14.96
C GLY A 99 -0.54 -1.05 13.60
N LEU A 100 0.51 -1.87 13.44
CA LEU A 100 1.24 -1.98 12.16
C LEU A 100 0.32 -2.48 11.04
N GLN A 101 -0.52 -3.47 11.29
CA GLN A 101 -1.46 -4.00 10.28
C GLN A 101 -2.51 -2.97 9.89
N GLN A 102 -3.01 -2.16 10.84
CA GLN A 102 -3.90 -1.04 10.53
C GLN A 102 -3.21 -0.03 9.59
N VAL A 103 -1.93 0.29 9.84
CA VAL A 103 -1.14 1.16 8.96
C VAL A 103 -0.99 0.55 7.58
N ARG A 104 -0.59 -0.73 7.47
CA ARG A 104 -0.45 -1.41 6.17
C ARG A 104 -1.74 -1.50 5.39
N PHE A 105 -2.86 -1.74 6.09
CA PHE A 105 -4.18 -1.71 5.48
C PHE A 105 -4.49 -0.31 4.91
N CYS A 106 -4.26 0.75 5.69
CA CYS A 106 -4.49 2.12 5.22
C CYS A 106 -3.60 2.48 4.02
N GLU A 107 -2.31 2.12 4.06
CA GLU A 107 -1.36 2.32 2.95
C GLU A 107 -1.82 1.60 1.68
N LEU A 108 -2.30 0.36 1.81
CA LEU A 108 -2.81 -0.43 0.68
C LEU A 108 -4.03 0.24 0.04
N ILE A 109 -4.99 0.67 0.85
CA ILE A 109 -6.20 1.33 0.36
C ILE A 109 -5.87 2.68 -0.28
N GLN A 110 -4.93 3.44 0.28
CA GLN A 110 -4.49 4.70 -0.31
C GLN A 110 -3.89 4.47 -1.70
N ARG A 111 -2.97 3.51 -1.86
CA ARG A 111 -2.37 3.18 -3.16
C ARG A 111 -3.41 2.71 -4.19
N MET A 112 -4.35 1.89 -3.76
CA MET A 112 -5.47 1.46 -4.59
C MET A 112 -6.30 2.67 -5.04
N SER A 113 -6.63 3.58 -4.14
CA SER A 113 -7.38 4.81 -4.44
C SER A 113 -6.63 5.69 -5.45
N ASP A 114 -5.32 5.90 -5.25
CA ASP A 114 -4.48 6.69 -6.15
C ASP A 114 -4.43 6.08 -7.56
N ALA A 115 -4.41 4.75 -7.68
CA ALA A 115 -4.46 4.05 -8.97
C ALA A 115 -5.83 4.23 -9.67
N ILE A 116 -6.93 4.13 -8.91
CA ILE A 116 -8.30 4.35 -9.43
C ILE A 116 -8.45 5.80 -9.92
N GLU A 117 -8.03 6.79 -9.12
CA GLU A 117 -8.13 8.20 -9.46
C GLU A 117 -7.34 8.54 -10.73
N ARG A 118 -6.13 7.98 -10.88
CA ARG A 118 -5.32 8.15 -12.09
C ARG A 118 -5.77 7.30 -13.28
N GLY A 119 -6.74 6.41 -13.09
CA GLY A 119 -7.22 5.51 -14.14
C GLY A 119 -6.26 4.37 -14.51
N ARG A 120 -5.18 4.16 -13.75
CA ARG A 120 -4.20 3.09 -13.97
C ARG A 120 -3.33 2.80 -12.76
N MET A 121 -3.00 1.53 -12.57
CA MET A 121 -1.97 1.04 -11.66
C MET A 121 -0.67 0.80 -12.43
N THR A 122 0.44 1.33 -11.91
CA THR A 122 1.76 1.06 -12.48
C THR A 122 2.31 -0.30 -11.98
N PRO A 123 3.24 -0.96 -12.71
CA PRO A 123 3.86 -2.19 -12.24
C PRO A 123 4.61 -2.06 -10.90
N ARG A 124 5.01 -0.84 -10.54
CA ARG A 124 5.65 -0.53 -9.26
C ARG A 124 4.64 -0.50 -8.12
N GLU A 125 3.50 0.13 -8.34
CA GLU A 125 2.39 0.17 -7.38
C GLU A 125 1.75 -1.19 -7.20
N GLU A 126 1.60 -1.97 -8.27
CA GLU A 126 1.14 -3.34 -8.19
C GLU A 126 2.01 -4.16 -7.23
N ARG A 127 3.34 -4.11 -7.38
CA ARG A 127 4.26 -4.82 -6.49
C ARG A 127 4.22 -4.33 -5.05
N GLN A 128 4.03 -3.04 -4.84
CA GLN A 128 3.83 -2.48 -3.50
C GLN A 128 2.53 -2.95 -2.87
N CYS A 129 1.43 -2.95 -3.61
CA CYS A 129 0.14 -3.48 -3.16
C CYS A 129 0.26 -4.97 -2.82
N MET A 130 0.92 -5.76 -3.67
CA MET A 130 1.15 -7.18 -3.43
C MET A 130 2.02 -7.42 -2.19
N PHE A 131 3.05 -6.62 -1.96
CA PHE A 131 3.84 -6.67 -0.73
C PHE A 131 2.99 -6.37 0.52
N LEU A 132 2.17 -5.30 0.48
CA LEU A 132 1.28 -4.94 1.60
C LEU A 132 0.22 -6.01 1.86
N LEU A 133 -0.37 -6.57 0.81
CA LEU A 133 -1.31 -7.68 0.90
C LEU A 133 -0.64 -8.93 1.47
N TRP A 134 0.63 -9.18 1.12
CA TRP A 134 1.43 -10.26 1.68
C TRP A 134 1.68 -10.05 3.18
N GLU A 135 2.01 -8.83 3.64
CA GLU A 135 2.16 -8.52 5.07
C GLU A 135 0.84 -8.70 5.86
N LEU A 136 -0.31 -8.55 5.18
CA LEU A 136 -1.64 -8.73 5.76
C LEU A 136 -2.14 -10.19 5.71
N ARG A 137 -1.48 -11.08 4.96
CA ARG A 137 -2.02 -12.41 4.64
C ARG A 137 -2.21 -13.32 5.84
N ASP A 138 -1.27 -13.27 6.79
CA ASP A 138 -1.16 -14.26 7.88
C ASP A 138 -2.32 -14.09 8.88
N VAL A 139 -2.89 -12.88 8.98
CA VAL A 139 -4.01 -12.57 9.89
C VAL A 139 -5.37 -12.71 9.21
N HIS A 140 -5.42 -12.50 7.89
CA HIS A 140 -6.69 -12.48 7.15
C HIS A 140 -6.92 -13.73 6.29
N GLY A 141 -6.04 -14.74 6.38
CA GLY A 141 -6.21 -16.00 5.67
C GLY A 141 -6.07 -15.89 4.15
N LEU A 142 -5.30 -14.92 3.65
CA LEU A 142 -5.09 -14.67 2.22
C LEU A 142 -4.08 -15.65 1.60
N GLN A 143 -4.33 -16.96 1.74
CA GLN A 143 -3.38 -18.03 1.37
C GLN A 143 -3.07 -18.10 -0.14
N THR A 144 -3.85 -17.42 -0.98
CA THR A 144 -3.65 -17.33 -2.43
C THR A 144 -2.49 -16.42 -2.85
N ILE A 145 -1.92 -15.63 -1.92
CA ILE A 145 -0.83 -14.70 -2.22
C ILE A 145 0.53 -15.40 -2.06
N SER A 146 1.25 -15.55 -3.18
CA SER A 146 2.53 -16.25 -3.24
C SER A 146 3.62 -15.53 -2.43
N ALA A 147 4.55 -16.32 -1.86
CA ALA A 147 5.71 -15.79 -1.14
C ALA A 147 6.73 -15.09 -2.05
N THR A 148 6.61 -15.20 -3.37
CA THR A 148 7.46 -14.47 -4.34
C THR A 148 7.19 -12.97 -4.36
N ASP A 149 6.05 -12.51 -3.84
CA ASP A 149 5.65 -11.10 -3.84
C ASP A 149 6.20 -10.30 -2.64
N ARG A 150 7.24 -10.83 -1.98
CA ARG A 150 7.86 -10.30 -0.75
C ARG A 150 8.77 -9.10 -0.94
N SER A 151 9.05 -8.68 -2.18
CA SER A 151 9.98 -7.56 -2.38
C SER A 151 9.28 -6.25 -2.04
N SER A 152 9.48 -5.76 -0.82
CA SER A 152 9.27 -4.36 -0.49
C SER A 152 10.09 -3.49 -1.44
N ILE A 153 9.68 -2.23 -1.62
CA ILE A 153 10.52 -1.24 -2.30
C ILE A 153 11.89 -1.22 -1.62
N ALA A 154 12.95 -1.46 -2.38
CA ALA A 154 14.31 -1.38 -1.87
C ALA A 154 14.71 0.08 -1.78
N ARG A 155 15.49 0.48 -0.78
CA ARG A 155 16.05 1.84 -0.72
C ARG A 155 17.55 1.82 -0.84
N VAL A 156 18.06 2.69 -1.68
CA VAL A 156 19.49 2.91 -1.91
C VAL A 156 19.82 4.30 -1.42
N LYS A 157 20.61 4.36 -0.36
CA LYS A 157 21.13 5.62 0.15
C LYS A 157 22.36 6.02 -0.65
N TYR A 158 22.39 7.27 -1.06
CA TYR A 158 23.51 7.87 -1.75
C TYR A 158 23.75 9.27 -1.20
N VAL A 159 24.96 9.52 -0.70
CA VAL A 159 25.34 10.84 -0.20
C VAL A 159 25.59 11.75 -1.39
N LEU A 160 24.88 12.88 -1.45
CA LEU A 160 25.05 13.85 -2.52
C LEU A 160 26.46 14.45 -2.42
N PRO A 161 27.32 14.30 -3.45
CA PRO A 161 28.67 14.85 -3.44
C PRO A 161 28.65 16.38 -3.53
N GLU A 162 29.76 17.02 -3.20
CA GLU A 162 29.89 18.49 -3.20
C GLU A 162 29.66 19.10 -4.60
N ASP A 163 30.06 18.40 -5.66
CA ASP A 163 29.81 18.80 -7.05
C ASP A 163 28.37 18.52 -7.53
N ARG A 164 27.56 17.90 -6.66
CA ARG A 164 26.15 17.53 -6.85
C ARG A 164 25.87 16.65 -8.07
N ARG A 165 26.88 15.92 -8.54
CA ARG A 165 26.73 14.99 -9.67
C ARG A 165 26.42 13.59 -9.17
N VAL A 166 25.26 13.08 -9.58
CA VAL A 166 24.80 11.74 -9.22
C VAL A 166 24.99 10.80 -10.42
N PRO A 167 25.88 9.80 -10.35
CA PRO A 167 26.11 8.85 -11.44
C PRO A 167 25.04 7.74 -11.41
N VAL A 168 23.86 8.02 -11.98
CA VAL A 168 22.68 7.15 -11.87
C VAL A 168 22.93 5.76 -12.47
N ALA A 169 23.59 5.70 -13.64
CA ALA A 169 23.94 4.43 -14.28
C ALA A 169 24.79 3.54 -13.37
N ALA A 170 25.82 4.09 -12.73
CA ALA A 170 26.66 3.33 -11.79
C ALA A 170 25.89 2.86 -10.55
N ILE A 171 24.92 3.65 -10.07
CA ILE A 171 24.05 3.26 -8.95
C ILE A 171 23.16 2.08 -9.37
N LYS A 172 22.55 2.14 -10.57
CA LYS A 172 21.73 1.05 -11.11
C LYS A 172 22.55 -0.22 -11.34
N ASP A 173 23.74 -0.11 -11.91
CA ASP A 173 24.64 -1.25 -12.14
C ASP A 173 25.04 -1.90 -10.81
N ARG A 174 25.38 -1.10 -9.80
CA ARG A 174 25.65 -1.59 -8.45
C ARG A 174 24.44 -2.35 -7.91
N MET A 175 23.24 -1.80 -8.03
CA MET A 175 22.03 -2.47 -7.55
C MET A 175 21.74 -3.78 -8.28
N ASN A 176 21.88 -3.78 -9.60
CA ASN A 176 21.67 -4.97 -10.41
C ASN A 176 22.73 -6.05 -10.12
N SER A 177 23.96 -5.67 -9.77
CA SER A 177 24.99 -6.65 -9.37
C SER A 177 24.71 -7.28 -8.00
N VAL A 178 24.14 -6.51 -7.05
CA VAL A 178 23.83 -7.01 -5.71
C VAL A 178 22.55 -7.84 -5.72
N LYS A 179 21.54 -7.40 -6.48
CA LYS A 179 20.25 -8.10 -6.63
C LYS A 179 19.78 -8.04 -8.08
N PRO A 180 20.23 -8.99 -8.91
CA PRO A 180 19.85 -9.05 -10.31
C PRO A 180 18.33 -9.12 -10.49
N GLY A 181 17.79 -8.31 -11.39
CA GLY A 181 16.37 -8.28 -11.71
C GLY A 181 15.47 -7.65 -10.63
N TRP A 182 16.04 -7.06 -9.58
CA TRP A 182 15.26 -6.24 -8.67
C TRP A 182 14.71 -5.02 -9.38
N THR A 183 13.45 -4.76 -9.11
CA THR A 183 12.70 -3.59 -9.56
C THR A 183 12.03 -2.97 -8.34
N GLY A 184 11.55 -1.74 -8.41
CA GLY A 184 10.96 -1.04 -7.26
C GLY A 184 12.03 -0.53 -6.29
N ILE A 185 13.01 0.23 -6.79
CA ILE A 185 14.10 0.80 -6.01
C ILE A 185 13.87 2.29 -5.81
N ASP A 186 13.91 2.76 -4.56
CA ASP A 186 14.02 4.15 -4.17
C ASP A 186 15.49 4.55 -4.15
N LEU A 187 15.83 5.64 -4.84
CA LEU A 187 17.06 6.39 -4.61
C LEU A 187 16.78 7.44 -3.54
N GLU A 188 17.46 7.31 -2.40
CA GLU A 188 17.50 8.31 -1.34
C GLU A 188 18.80 9.11 -1.44
N LEU A 189 18.69 10.39 -1.77
CA LEU A 189 19.82 11.32 -1.81
C LEU A 189 19.88 12.08 -0.49
N GLU A 190 20.99 11.93 0.24
CA GLU A 190 21.26 12.66 1.47
C GLU A 190 22.17 13.86 1.18
N ASP A 191 21.66 15.08 1.37
CA ASP A 191 22.45 16.31 1.27
C ASP A 191 22.99 16.69 2.64
N HIS A 192 24.26 16.37 2.88
CA HIS A 192 24.91 16.64 4.15
C HIS A 192 25.08 18.13 4.45
N GLN A 193 25.05 19.02 3.46
CA GLN A 193 25.19 20.46 3.67
C GLN A 193 23.90 21.06 4.23
N SER A 194 22.74 20.62 3.73
CA SER A 194 21.44 21.10 4.19
C SER A 194 20.80 20.23 5.27
N GLY A 195 21.29 19.01 5.46
CA GLY A 195 20.68 17.99 6.31
C GLY A 195 19.37 17.42 5.73
N LEU A 196 19.05 17.72 4.48
CA LEU A 196 17.82 17.27 3.82
C LEU A 196 18.04 15.91 3.13
N SER A 197 16.96 15.16 3.00
CA SER A 197 16.93 13.94 2.18
C SER A 197 15.91 14.11 1.05
N TYR A 198 16.21 13.50 -0.09
CA TYR A 198 15.35 13.49 -1.26
C TYR A 198 15.10 12.06 -1.72
N LEU A 199 13.91 11.79 -2.26
CA LEU A 199 13.50 10.48 -2.74
C LEU A 199 13.13 10.53 -4.22
N ALA A 200 13.53 9.48 -4.93
CA ALA A 200 13.24 9.27 -6.33
C ALA A 200 13.00 7.79 -6.63
N ASP A 201 12.09 7.51 -7.56
CA ASP A 201 11.97 6.17 -8.15
C ASP A 201 13.17 5.97 -9.09
N LEU A 202 14.13 5.11 -8.70
CA LEU A 202 15.39 4.94 -9.45
C LEU A 202 15.12 4.50 -10.90
N GLU A 203 14.04 3.77 -11.15
CA GLU A 203 13.65 3.35 -12.51
C GLU A 203 13.22 4.50 -13.43
N GLN A 204 12.75 5.62 -12.87
CA GLN A 204 12.31 6.79 -13.64
C GLN A 204 13.47 7.75 -13.95
N VAL A 205 14.64 7.55 -13.34
CA VAL A 205 15.80 8.40 -13.57
C VAL A 205 16.55 7.89 -14.80
N ALA A 206 16.94 8.79 -15.70
CA ALA A 206 17.73 8.44 -16.89
C ALA A 206 19.10 7.86 -16.51
N ASP A 207 19.64 6.99 -17.36
CA ASP A 207 20.97 6.37 -17.19
C ASP A 207 22.09 7.35 -17.55
N ASP A 208 22.21 8.41 -16.78
CA ASP A 208 23.18 9.50 -16.99
C ASP A 208 23.77 9.99 -15.66
N VAL A 209 24.77 10.85 -15.74
CA VAL A 209 25.24 11.67 -14.63
C VAL A 209 24.35 12.90 -14.54
N VAL A 210 23.50 12.95 -13.50
CA VAL A 210 22.57 14.07 -13.31
C VAL A 210 23.14 15.04 -12.28
N MET A 211 23.19 16.32 -12.63
CA MET A 211 23.53 17.40 -11.70
C MET A 211 22.27 17.84 -10.95
N ILE A 212 22.31 17.80 -9.62
CA ILE A 212 21.17 18.17 -8.77
C ILE A 212 21.28 19.62 -8.34
N ASP A 213 20.29 20.43 -8.74
CA ASP A 213 20.07 21.75 -8.18
C ASP A 213 19.00 21.67 -7.08
N VAL A 214 19.40 21.87 -5.82
CA VAL A 214 18.48 21.81 -4.67
C VAL A 214 17.45 22.95 -4.67
N GLN A 215 17.72 24.06 -5.37
CA GLN A 215 16.74 25.15 -5.54
C GLN A 215 15.73 24.86 -6.65
N LYS A 216 16.09 23.98 -7.58
CA LYS A 216 15.25 23.58 -8.72
C LYS A 216 15.36 22.08 -8.95
N LEU A 217 14.71 21.32 -8.06
CA LEU A 217 14.76 19.87 -8.11
C LEU A 217 14.23 19.34 -9.44
N PRO A 218 14.87 18.30 -10.02
CA PRO A 218 14.31 17.56 -11.14
C PRO A 218 12.91 17.02 -10.79
N ALA A 219 12.01 16.94 -11.77
CA ALA A 219 10.63 16.49 -11.54
C ALA A 219 10.51 15.08 -10.92
N TRP A 220 11.53 14.24 -11.11
CA TRP A 220 11.61 12.89 -10.57
C TRP A 220 12.12 12.82 -9.12
N LEU A 221 12.67 13.93 -8.58
CA LEU A 221 13.26 14.00 -7.25
C LEU A 221 12.38 14.85 -6.32
N LYS A 222 11.96 14.28 -5.20
CA LYS A 222 11.06 14.94 -4.24
C LYS A 222 11.72 15.07 -2.87
N PRO A 223 11.49 16.17 -2.13
CA PRO A 223 11.92 16.25 -0.73
C PRO A 223 11.29 15.11 0.07
N ARG A 224 12.12 14.40 0.83
CA ARG A 224 11.63 13.47 1.85
C ARG A 224 11.18 14.30 3.04
N MET A 225 9.86 14.45 3.19
CA MET A 225 9.32 14.91 4.46
C MET A 225 9.54 13.78 5.47
N VAL A 226 10.56 13.92 6.32
CA VAL A 226 10.65 13.10 7.52
C VAL A 226 9.54 13.61 8.42
N PRO A 227 8.51 12.80 8.76
CA PRO A 227 7.56 13.22 9.77
C PRO A 227 8.38 13.57 11.03
N PRO A 228 8.03 14.65 11.75
CA PRO A 228 8.73 14.99 13.00
C PRO A 228 8.80 13.72 13.83
N ALA A 229 9.99 13.40 14.34
CA ALA A 229 10.16 12.25 15.21
C ALA A 229 9.03 12.31 16.24
N CYS A 230 8.14 11.33 16.24
CA CYS A 230 7.27 11.16 17.40
C CYS A 230 8.25 10.94 18.54
N ASP A 231 8.39 11.93 19.41
CA ASP A 231 9.16 11.77 20.64
C ASP A 231 8.55 10.57 21.35
N GLU A 232 9.24 9.43 21.30
CA GLU A 232 8.86 8.20 22.03
C GLU A 232 9.05 8.36 23.56
N ASN A 233 9.16 9.61 24.05
CA ASN A 233 9.40 9.97 25.44
C ASN A 233 8.45 11.09 25.93
N ALA A 234 7.19 11.11 25.51
CA ALA A 234 6.15 11.99 26.06
C ALA A 234 4.99 11.20 26.68
#